data_AF-A0A4U5P895-F1
#
_entry.id   AF-A0A4U5P895-F1
#
_cell.length_a   1.000
_cell.length_b   1.000
_cell.length_c   1.000
_cell.angle_alpha   90.00
_cell.angle_beta   90.00
_cell.angle_gamma   90.00
#
_symmetry.space_group_name_H-M   'P 1'
#
loop_
_entity.id
_entity.type
_entity.pdbx_description
1 polymer ?
#
loop_
_entity_poly.entity_id
_entity_poly.type
_entity_poly.pdbx_seq_one_letter_code
_entity_poly.pdbx_strand_id
1 'polypeptide(L)'
;MLFSGGRTPRREEKKDKRVEKDESLKIQASTFMRWANFLFEDNPVREVKDLVDLKFLTYVTQLITGTTIPISHNRQHDIATVITTLFPDEDEKAHQLSISELVEAVPKAVLALTWQIIHAFWRKYAPEGARDRKLAEAIKEWCLEATADYEEVGISDFTSSWRDGYAFNALLHSYDETLVDMSAIQAMRGDERLDNAFQIAFNKFNVPKLLHAKDLHSEHLDLKSVVCYLMTLYLTLVGQTAQTTTSKTSTASAASVPTTSSVTSATVISSAPPPPPPHPAQQIVEQHSVDMAPPASPTQQSSYDTEQRSRKSSSSSQKSGKGGKKRKNEELVREYEQCLEQVLTWLLEAEEELGLMGSVNENEVEMVKQQFKQHEQFMLSLTHSQDSVGRVLHRGQQLSQKVDEDLSQSIVSQLLIVNQRWESVRALAMRRQNLLQQHLNRLQHKQLEKISAWLIDMEKTMATNSTISDNAEEVAKQIDEHAALQEKIDAKQNSVQKLSTFVAVVDECEQTSEREYEDLEKLLQMVGQSELTSDRFTSVCQTKLKDVSDGGSVSDRTRLVL
;
A
#
# COMPACT_ATOMS: atom_id res chain seq x y z
N MET A 1 36.74 -16.46 -37.30
CA MET A 1 35.40 -16.66 -36.70
C MET A 1 35.58 -16.68 -35.21
N LEU A 2 34.92 -15.77 -34.47
CA LEU A 2 34.56 -15.89 -33.04
C LEU A 2 33.80 -14.61 -32.67
N PHE A 3 32.49 -14.59 -32.91
CA PHE A 3 31.57 -13.60 -32.35
C PHE A 3 31.03 -14.18 -31.04
N SER A 4 31.48 -13.64 -29.90
CA SER A 4 30.86 -13.88 -28.60
C SER A 4 29.85 -12.75 -28.36
N GLY A 5 28.56 -13.11 -28.34
CA GLY A 5 27.44 -12.18 -28.21
C GLY A 5 27.42 -11.47 -26.87
N GLY A 6 27.48 -10.14 -26.90
CA GLY A 6 27.11 -9.29 -25.78
C GLY A 6 25.60 -9.40 -25.54
N ARG A 7 25.20 -9.86 -24.35
CA ARG A 7 23.82 -9.68 -23.88
C ARG A 7 23.58 -8.20 -23.66
N THR A 8 22.52 -7.68 -24.25
CA THR A 8 22.09 -6.29 -24.12
C THR A 8 21.47 -6.04 -22.73
N PRO A 9 21.87 -5.00 -21.98
CA PRO A 9 21.40 -4.72 -20.62
C PRO A 9 19.87 -4.54 -20.50
N ARG A 10 19.20 -4.07 -21.57
CA ARG A 10 17.72 -3.94 -21.64
C ARG A 10 16.93 -5.23 -21.41
N ARG A 11 17.52 -6.41 -21.66
CA ARG A 11 16.81 -7.69 -21.50
C ARG A 11 16.91 -8.22 -20.07
N GLU A 12 17.98 -7.86 -19.35
CA GLU A 12 18.15 -8.18 -17.93
C GLU A 12 17.30 -7.23 -17.08
N GLU A 13 17.30 -5.92 -17.34
CA GLU A 13 16.40 -4.97 -16.65
C GLU A 13 14.90 -5.30 -16.82
N LYS A 14 14.47 -5.73 -18.02
CA LYS A 14 13.09 -6.19 -18.25
C LYS A 14 12.78 -7.51 -17.55
N LYS A 15 13.80 -8.35 -17.33
CA LYS A 15 13.65 -9.61 -16.61
C LYS A 15 13.60 -9.36 -15.11
N ASP A 16 14.42 -8.47 -14.59
CA ASP A 16 14.46 -8.09 -13.18
C ASP A 16 13.17 -7.37 -12.79
N LYS A 17 12.70 -6.38 -13.58
CA LYS A 17 11.37 -5.76 -13.37
C LYS A 17 10.21 -6.75 -13.44
N ARG A 18 10.35 -7.83 -14.22
CA ARG A 18 9.32 -8.89 -14.32
C ARG A 18 9.37 -9.82 -13.12
N VAL A 19 10.56 -10.13 -12.59
CA VAL A 19 10.76 -10.95 -11.38
C VAL A 19 10.30 -10.18 -10.14
N GLU A 20 10.64 -8.90 -10.04
CA GLU A 20 10.22 -7.99 -8.96
C GLU A 20 8.69 -7.85 -8.89
N LYS A 21 8.04 -7.69 -10.05
CA LYS A 21 6.58 -7.67 -10.17
C LYS A 21 5.93 -9.01 -9.82
N ASP A 22 6.62 -10.12 -10.06
CA ASP A 22 6.15 -11.48 -9.74
C ASP A 22 6.23 -11.75 -8.23
N GLU A 23 7.28 -11.27 -7.55
CA GLU A 23 7.43 -11.37 -6.09
C GLU A 23 6.39 -10.53 -5.34
N SER A 24 6.07 -9.31 -5.81
CA SER A 24 4.99 -8.49 -5.22
C SER A 24 3.62 -9.17 -5.28
N LEU A 25 3.33 -9.91 -6.35
CA LEU A 25 2.08 -10.65 -6.48
C LEU A 25 2.04 -11.92 -5.63
N LYS A 26 3.20 -12.50 -5.26
CA LYS A 26 3.25 -13.73 -4.44
C LYS A 26 2.74 -13.52 -3.03
N ILE A 27 3.11 -12.41 -2.38
CA ILE A 27 2.63 -12.09 -1.02
C ILE A 27 1.12 -11.90 -1.05
N GLN A 28 0.62 -11.08 -1.98
CA GLN A 28 -0.81 -10.86 -2.18
C GLN A 28 -1.57 -12.17 -2.43
N ALA A 29 -1.07 -13.01 -3.34
CA ALA A 29 -1.64 -14.31 -3.62
C ALA A 29 -1.73 -15.19 -2.38
N SER A 30 -0.62 -15.31 -1.63
CA SER A 30 -0.59 -16.11 -0.39
C SER A 30 -1.61 -15.59 0.64
N THR A 31 -1.66 -14.28 0.85
CA THR A 31 -2.61 -13.65 1.79
C THR A 31 -4.05 -13.92 1.38
N PHE A 32 -4.40 -13.68 0.12
CA PHE A 32 -5.76 -13.88 -0.39
C PHE A 32 -6.19 -15.34 -0.41
N MET A 33 -5.28 -16.28 -0.72
CA MET A 33 -5.58 -17.71 -0.63
C MET A 33 -5.86 -18.14 0.80
N ARG A 34 -5.09 -17.66 1.79
CA ARG A 34 -5.36 -17.96 3.21
C ARG A 34 -6.66 -17.34 3.69
N TRP A 35 -6.98 -16.14 3.23
CA TRP A 35 -8.25 -15.49 3.52
C TRP A 35 -9.44 -16.27 2.93
N ALA A 36 -9.32 -16.71 1.67
CA ALA A 36 -10.31 -17.56 1.03
C ALA A 36 -10.51 -18.89 1.77
N ASN A 37 -9.41 -19.54 2.20
CA ASN A 37 -9.46 -20.77 2.99
C ASN A 37 -10.10 -20.58 4.37
N PHE A 38 -9.94 -19.40 4.97
CA PHE A 38 -10.63 -19.06 6.21
C PHE A 38 -12.14 -18.93 6.02
N LEU A 39 -12.60 -18.46 4.86
CA LEU A 39 -14.03 -18.39 4.55
C LEU A 39 -14.62 -19.75 4.13
N PHE A 40 -13.81 -20.61 3.51
CA PHE A 40 -14.29 -21.82 2.83
C PHE A 40 -13.44 -23.05 3.23
N GLU A 41 -13.78 -23.65 4.36
CA GLU A 41 -13.06 -24.81 4.92
C GLU A 41 -13.24 -26.10 4.10
N ASP A 42 -14.39 -26.26 3.43
CA ASP A 42 -14.80 -27.51 2.76
C ASP A 42 -14.00 -27.81 1.48
N ASN A 43 -13.44 -26.80 0.81
CA ASN A 43 -12.64 -26.99 -0.40
C ASN A 43 -11.44 -26.02 -0.41
N PRO A 44 -10.26 -26.49 0.05
CA PRO A 44 -9.12 -25.61 0.25
C PRO A 44 -8.55 -25.13 -1.09
N VAL A 45 -8.42 -23.81 -1.21
CA VAL A 45 -7.68 -23.08 -2.24
C VAL A 45 -6.19 -23.36 -2.03
N ARG A 46 -5.55 -24.05 -2.99
CA ARG A 46 -4.12 -24.42 -2.94
C ARG A 46 -3.29 -23.59 -3.90
N GLU A 47 -3.89 -23.19 -5.01
CA GLU A 47 -3.28 -22.39 -6.06
C GLU A 47 -4.14 -21.16 -6.38
N VAL A 48 -3.53 -20.13 -6.96
CA VAL A 48 -4.22 -18.89 -7.31
C VAL A 48 -5.42 -19.16 -8.23
N LYS A 49 -5.31 -20.12 -9.16
CA LYS A 49 -6.40 -20.49 -10.07
C LYS A 49 -7.65 -21.04 -9.34
N ASP A 50 -7.50 -21.55 -8.12
CA ASP A 50 -8.61 -22.10 -7.35
C ASP A 50 -9.51 -20.97 -6.81
N LEU A 51 -9.01 -19.72 -6.72
CA LEU A 51 -9.78 -18.52 -6.37
C LEU A 51 -10.82 -18.13 -7.45
N VAL A 52 -10.72 -18.71 -8.65
CA VAL A 52 -11.72 -18.59 -9.71
C VAL A 52 -12.38 -19.94 -10.03
N ASP A 53 -12.25 -20.93 -9.15
CA ASP A 53 -13.06 -22.13 -9.26
C ASP A 53 -14.54 -21.77 -9.00
N LEU A 54 -15.45 -22.35 -9.79
CA LEU A 54 -16.87 -22.05 -9.70
C LEU A 54 -17.44 -22.42 -8.32
N LYS A 55 -16.90 -23.45 -7.67
CA LYS A 55 -17.29 -23.81 -6.30
C LYS A 55 -17.00 -22.68 -5.30
N PHE A 56 -15.80 -22.12 -5.35
CA PHE A 56 -15.43 -21.00 -4.49
C PHE A 56 -16.24 -19.75 -4.84
N LEU A 57 -16.34 -19.41 -6.13
CA LEU A 57 -17.07 -18.22 -6.57
C LEU A 57 -18.55 -18.27 -6.19
N THR A 58 -19.24 -19.37 -6.47
CA THR A 58 -20.65 -19.56 -6.08
C THR A 58 -20.85 -19.53 -4.57
N TYR A 59 -19.95 -20.15 -3.80
CA TYR A 59 -19.98 -20.09 -2.34
C TYR A 59 -19.88 -18.66 -1.83
N VAL A 60 -18.87 -17.90 -2.28
CA VAL A 60 -18.67 -16.52 -1.83
C VAL A 60 -19.79 -15.60 -2.32
N THR A 61 -20.32 -15.80 -3.53
CA THR A 61 -21.49 -15.05 -3.99
C THR A 61 -22.71 -15.31 -3.12
N GLN A 62 -22.97 -16.57 -2.77
CA GLN A 62 -24.06 -16.91 -1.85
C GLN A 62 -23.83 -16.32 -0.46
N LEU A 63 -22.59 -16.34 0.03
CA LEU A 63 -22.21 -15.77 1.33
C LEU A 63 -22.44 -14.25 1.38
N ILE A 64 -22.13 -13.52 0.31
CA ILE A 64 -22.22 -12.05 0.29
C ILE A 64 -23.64 -11.59 -0.06
N THR A 65 -24.24 -12.15 -1.10
CA THR A 65 -25.51 -11.68 -1.67
C THR A 65 -26.73 -12.44 -1.14
N GLY A 66 -26.53 -13.65 -0.61
CA GLY A 66 -27.61 -14.58 -0.26
C GLY A 66 -28.23 -15.30 -1.48
N THR A 67 -27.73 -15.04 -2.69
CA THR A 67 -28.28 -15.63 -3.93
C THR A 67 -27.46 -16.84 -4.38
N THR A 68 -28.15 -17.91 -4.78
CA THR A 68 -27.52 -19.10 -5.34
C THR A 68 -27.51 -18.99 -6.85
N ILE A 69 -26.31 -19.06 -7.45
CA ILE A 69 -26.16 -18.98 -8.91
C ILE A 69 -26.29 -20.38 -9.50
N PRO A 70 -27.21 -20.60 -10.46
CA PRO A 70 -27.27 -21.85 -11.19
C PRO A 70 -26.04 -21.98 -12.09
N ILE A 71 -25.29 -23.06 -11.94
CA ILE A 71 -24.11 -23.34 -12.76
C ILE A 71 -24.58 -23.78 -14.14
N SER A 72 -24.20 -23.05 -15.18
CA SER A 72 -24.35 -23.47 -16.57
C SER A 72 -23.17 -24.38 -16.97
N HIS A 73 -23.26 -25.05 -18.12
CA HIS A 73 -22.11 -25.79 -18.65
C HIS A 73 -21.06 -24.87 -19.33
N ASN A 74 -21.20 -23.54 -19.21
CA ASN A 74 -20.31 -22.56 -19.81
C ASN A 74 -19.64 -21.69 -18.74
N ARG A 75 -18.38 -22.03 -18.43
CA ARG A 75 -17.56 -21.35 -17.43
C ARG A 75 -17.46 -19.83 -17.63
N GLN A 76 -17.39 -19.35 -18.88
CA GLN A 76 -17.30 -17.91 -19.16
C GLN A 76 -18.59 -17.20 -18.80
N HIS A 77 -19.72 -17.83 -19.10
CA HIS A 77 -21.03 -17.31 -18.71
C HIS A 77 -21.20 -17.32 -17.19
N ASP A 78 -20.84 -18.42 -16.52
CA ASP A 78 -20.97 -18.55 -15.07
C ASP A 78 -20.14 -17.50 -14.32
N ILE A 79 -18.88 -17.28 -14.73
CA ILE A 79 -18.03 -16.24 -14.14
C ILE A 79 -18.63 -14.85 -14.39
N ALA A 80 -19.15 -14.58 -15.59
CA ALA A 80 -19.83 -13.31 -15.87
C ALA A 80 -21.04 -13.10 -14.96
N THR A 81 -21.88 -14.14 -14.78
CA THR A 81 -23.04 -14.09 -13.88
C THR A 81 -22.63 -13.86 -12.43
N VAL A 82 -21.57 -14.52 -11.95
CA VAL A 82 -20.99 -14.29 -10.62
C VAL A 82 -20.61 -12.82 -10.44
N ILE A 83 -19.90 -12.23 -11.40
CA ILE A 83 -19.46 -10.84 -11.33
C ILE A 83 -20.67 -9.90 -11.31
N THR A 84 -21.62 -10.04 -12.23
CA THR A 84 -22.83 -9.19 -12.26
C THR A 84 -23.68 -9.33 -11.00
N THR A 85 -23.70 -10.53 -10.38
CA THR A 85 -24.48 -10.76 -9.15
C THR A 85 -23.79 -10.16 -7.92
N LEU A 86 -22.45 -10.26 -7.84
CA LEU A 86 -21.67 -9.68 -6.74
C LEU A 86 -21.58 -8.15 -6.81
N PHE A 87 -21.61 -7.60 -8.03
CA PHE A 87 -21.44 -6.18 -8.31
C PHE A 87 -22.59 -5.68 -9.21
N PRO A 88 -23.83 -5.61 -8.67
CA PRO A 88 -25.03 -5.25 -9.45
C PRO A 88 -25.17 -3.74 -9.69
N ASP A 89 -24.72 -2.94 -8.72
CA ASP A 89 -24.52 -1.51 -8.93
C ASP A 89 -23.28 -1.36 -9.81
N GLU A 90 -23.34 -0.50 -10.83
CA GLU A 90 -22.22 -0.26 -11.76
C GLU A 90 -21.00 0.36 -11.04
N ASP A 91 -20.35 -0.40 -10.17
CA ASP A 91 -19.00 -0.14 -9.68
C ASP A 91 -18.11 -0.14 -10.94
N GLU A 92 -17.67 1.05 -11.36
CA GLU A 92 -16.82 1.31 -12.54
C GLU A 92 -15.62 0.34 -12.67
N LYS A 93 -15.19 -0.26 -11.55
CA LYS A 93 -14.04 -1.16 -11.45
C LYS A 93 -14.33 -2.63 -11.77
N ALA A 94 -15.57 -3.12 -11.60
CA ALA A 94 -15.93 -4.51 -11.95
C ALA A 94 -15.92 -4.74 -13.46
N HIS A 95 -16.22 -3.69 -14.23
CA HIS A 95 -16.24 -3.67 -15.71
C HIS A 95 -14.84 -3.67 -16.34
N GLN A 96 -13.79 -3.37 -15.58
CA GLN A 96 -12.39 -3.45 -16.03
C GLN A 96 -11.82 -4.88 -15.97
N LEU A 97 -12.55 -5.83 -15.39
CA LEU A 97 -12.10 -7.23 -15.30
C LEU A 97 -12.31 -7.94 -16.63
N SER A 98 -11.23 -8.38 -17.25
CA SER A 98 -11.31 -9.24 -18.43
C SER A 98 -11.81 -10.63 -18.05
N ILE A 99 -13.06 -10.94 -18.44
CA ILE A 99 -13.65 -12.27 -18.22
C ILE A 99 -12.80 -13.36 -18.90
N SER A 100 -12.19 -13.05 -20.05
CA SER A 100 -11.29 -14.00 -20.75
C SER A 100 -10.06 -14.34 -19.92
N GLU A 101 -9.42 -13.35 -19.30
CA GLU A 101 -8.26 -13.56 -18.44
C GLU A 101 -8.61 -14.32 -17.15
N LEU A 102 -9.82 -14.13 -16.63
CA LEU A 102 -10.33 -14.88 -15.47
C LEU A 102 -10.62 -16.34 -15.81
N VAL A 103 -11.19 -16.61 -17.00
CA VAL A 103 -11.39 -17.98 -17.49
C VAL A 103 -10.05 -18.69 -17.66
N GLU A 104 -9.03 -17.99 -18.15
CA GLU A 104 -7.65 -18.47 -18.27
C GLU A 104 -6.86 -18.49 -16.94
N ALA A 105 -7.48 -18.03 -15.84
CA ALA A 105 -6.88 -17.95 -14.51
C ALA A 105 -5.55 -17.17 -14.46
N VAL A 106 -5.46 -16.05 -15.20
CA VAL A 106 -4.30 -15.15 -15.17
C VAL A 106 -4.14 -14.57 -13.75
N PRO A 107 -2.98 -14.75 -13.07
CA PRO A 107 -2.85 -14.39 -11.65
C PRO A 107 -3.25 -12.96 -11.32
N LYS A 108 -2.84 -11.98 -12.14
CA LYS A 108 -3.19 -10.57 -11.92
C LYS A 108 -4.71 -10.33 -11.95
N ALA A 109 -5.41 -10.93 -12.92
CA ALA A 109 -6.85 -10.79 -13.06
C ALA A 109 -7.58 -11.48 -11.90
N VAL A 110 -7.12 -12.67 -11.52
CA VAL A 110 -7.65 -13.43 -10.39
C VAL A 110 -7.52 -12.63 -9.09
N LEU A 111 -6.34 -12.09 -8.79
CA LEU A 111 -6.12 -11.28 -7.59
C LEU A 111 -6.91 -9.97 -7.60
N ALA A 112 -7.09 -9.36 -8.78
CA ALA A 112 -7.95 -8.20 -8.93
C ALA A 112 -9.42 -8.53 -8.60
N LEU A 113 -9.95 -9.65 -9.10
CA LEU A 113 -11.29 -10.12 -8.76
C LEU A 113 -11.40 -10.44 -7.26
N THR A 114 -10.43 -11.17 -6.69
CA THR A 114 -10.44 -11.51 -5.25
C THR A 114 -10.44 -10.24 -4.39
N TRP A 115 -9.71 -9.20 -4.79
CA TRP A 115 -9.76 -7.91 -4.11
C TRP A 115 -11.15 -7.25 -4.17
N GLN A 116 -11.84 -7.30 -5.32
CA GLN A 116 -13.22 -6.80 -5.41
C GLN A 116 -14.17 -7.62 -4.53
N ILE A 117 -13.97 -8.94 -4.45
CA ILE A 117 -14.72 -9.81 -3.54
C ILE A 117 -14.48 -9.40 -2.08
N ILE A 118 -13.25 -9.09 -1.67
CA ILE A 118 -12.93 -8.60 -0.33
C ILE A 118 -13.69 -7.28 -0.03
N HIS A 119 -13.77 -6.37 -1.00
CA HIS A 119 -14.57 -5.14 -0.86
C HIS A 119 -16.07 -5.42 -0.72
N ALA A 120 -16.63 -6.33 -1.52
CA ALA A 120 -18.03 -6.72 -1.40
C ALA A 120 -18.31 -7.40 -0.05
N PHE A 121 -17.37 -8.23 0.43
CA PHE A 121 -17.43 -8.84 1.75
C PHE A 121 -17.42 -7.76 2.85
N TRP A 122 -16.56 -6.75 2.77
CA TRP A 122 -16.56 -5.61 3.69
C TRP A 122 -17.90 -4.90 3.75
N ARG A 123 -18.46 -4.49 2.60
CA ARG A 123 -19.76 -3.80 2.53
C ARG A 123 -20.88 -4.60 3.18
N LYS A 124 -20.80 -5.93 3.11
CA LYS A 124 -21.80 -6.84 3.67
C LYS A 124 -21.67 -7.03 5.19
N TYR A 125 -20.44 -7.21 5.67
CA TYR A 125 -20.19 -7.68 7.05
C TYR A 125 -19.68 -6.59 8.00
N ALA A 126 -19.24 -5.43 7.50
CA ALA A 126 -18.81 -4.32 8.34
C ALA A 126 -19.99 -3.67 9.08
N PRO A 127 -19.76 -3.11 10.29
CA PRO A 127 -20.77 -2.36 11.04
C PRO A 127 -21.35 -1.19 10.24
N GLU A 128 -22.59 -0.78 10.55
CA GLU A 128 -23.34 0.19 9.75
C GLU A 128 -22.62 1.54 9.56
N GLY A 129 -21.84 2.00 10.55
CA GLY A 129 -21.08 3.26 10.42
C GLY A 129 -19.79 3.16 9.59
N ALA A 130 -19.28 1.94 9.37
CA ALA A 130 -18.01 1.68 8.68
C ALA A 130 -18.19 1.14 7.26
N ARG A 131 -19.31 0.45 6.98
CA ARG A 131 -19.57 -0.17 5.66
C ARG A 131 -19.74 0.81 4.50
N ASP A 132 -20.19 2.03 4.79
CA ASP A 132 -20.44 3.08 3.79
C ASP A 132 -19.15 3.86 3.42
N ARG A 133 -18.07 3.67 4.17
CA ARG A 133 -16.75 4.27 3.92
C ARG A 133 -15.89 3.34 3.07
N LYS A 134 -14.85 3.90 2.43
CA LYS A 134 -13.88 3.06 1.72
C LYS A 134 -13.15 2.17 2.71
N LEU A 135 -12.98 0.88 2.37
CA LEU A 135 -12.37 -0.13 3.24
C LEU A 135 -11.06 0.35 3.88
N ALA A 136 -10.10 0.84 3.08
CA ALA A 136 -8.80 1.28 3.59
C ALA A 136 -8.92 2.52 4.51
N GLU A 137 -9.80 3.46 4.19
CA GLU A 137 -10.01 4.66 5.02
C GLU A 137 -10.64 4.28 6.37
N ALA A 138 -11.67 3.42 6.34
CA ALA A 138 -12.35 2.94 7.55
C ALA A 138 -11.41 2.15 8.47
N ILE A 139 -10.58 1.26 7.90
CA ILE A 139 -9.61 0.49 8.67
C ILE A 139 -8.50 1.40 9.22
N LYS A 140 -8.06 2.41 8.49
CA LYS A 140 -7.03 3.36 8.97
C LYS A 140 -7.53 4.14 10.17
N GLU A 141 -8.74 4.69 10.07
CA GLU A 141 -9.37 5.44 11.14
C GLU A 141 -9.58 4.57 12.38
N TRP A 142 -10.10 3.35 12.20
CA TRP A 142 -10.20 2.39 13.30
C TRP A 142 -8.86 2.14 13.98
N CYS A 143 -7.79 1.93 13.20
CA CYS A 143 -6.47 1.67 13.77
C CYS A 143 -5.98 2.88 14.58
N LEU A 144 -6.14 4.09 14.05
CA LEU A 144 -5.75 5.33 14.74
C LEU A 144 -6.54 5.54 16.03
N GLU A 145 -7.84 5.31 16.01
CA GLU A 145 -8.70 5.40 17.20
C GLU A 145 -8.32 4.36 18.26
N ALA A 146 -8.14 3.11 17.84
CA ALA A 146 -7.83 2.00 18.73
C ALA A 146 -6.42 2.08 19.33
N THR A 147 -5.49 2.81 18.71
CA THR A 147 -4.13 3.01 19.23
C THR A 147 -3.86 4.45 19.70
N ALA A 148 -4.89 5.26 19.91
CA ALA A 148 -4.73 6.68 20.27
C ALA A 148 -3.97 6.88 21.60
N ASP A 149 -4.11 5.95 22.55
CA ASP A 149 -3.49 6.03 23.87
C ASP A 149 -2.01 5.58 23.89
N TYR A 150 -1.45 5.14 22.75
CA TYR A 150 -0.08 4.67 22.64
C TYR A 150 0.76 5.69 21.87
N GLU A 151 1.45 6.57 22.59
CA GLU A 151 2.30 7.63 21.98
C GLU A 151 3.41 7.07 21.07
N GLU A 152 3.84 5.83 21.29
CA GLU A 152 4.86 5.14 20.51
C GLU A 152 4.35 4.58 19.17
N VAL A 153 3.03 4.60 18.93
CA VAL A 153 2.40 4.02 17.73
C VAL A 153 2.06 5.12 16.70
N GLY A 154 2.84 5.18 15.62
CA GLY A 154 2.63 6.12 14.51
C GLY A 154 2.08 5.43 13.24
N ILE A 155 0.76 5.46 13.05
CA ILE A 155 0.11 4.84 11.87
C ILE A 155 -0.10 5.89 10.77
N SER A 156 0.79 5.91 9.78
CA SER A 156 0.70 6.80 8.61
C SER A 156 0.31 6.04 7.33
N ASP A 157 0.67 4.76 7.23
CA ASP A 157 0.44 3.91 6.06
C ASP A 157 0.00 2.47 6.42
N PHE A 158 -0.18 1.64 5.39
CA PHE A 158 -0.47 0.21 5.50
C PHE A 158 0.73 -0.68 5.17
N THR A 159 1.95 -0.14 5.24
CA THR A 159 3.16 -0.91 4.99
C THR A 159 4.17 -0.66 6.12
N SER A 160 4.95 0.41 6.05
CA SER A 160 6.02 0.72 6.99
C SER A 160 5.57 0.80 8.45
N SER A 161 4.38 1.37 8.72
CA SER A 161 3.82 1.52 10.07
C SER A 161 3.56 0.19 10.80
N TRP A 162 3.54 -0.93 10.08
CA TRP A 162 3.19 -2.25 10.61
C TRP A 162 4.37 -3.23 10.64
N ARG A 163 5.52 -2.86 10.05
CA ARG A 163 6.66 -3.78 9.84
C ARG A 163 7.32 -4.22 11.13
N ASP A 164 7.33 -3.39 12.15
CA ASP A 164 7.99 -3.67 13.43
C ASP A 164 7.12 -4.49 14.40
N GLY A 165 5.86 -4.72 14.05
CA GLY A 165 4.88 -5.48 14.83
C GLY A 165 4.35 -4.80 16.08
N TYR A 166 4.79 -3.58 16.42
CA TYR A 166 4.36 -2.92 17.65
C TYR A 166 2.89 -2.49 17.57
N ALA A 167 2.48 -1.92 16.43
CA ALA A 167 1.10 -1.50 16.19
C ALA A 167 0.09 -2.65 16.29
N PHE A 168 0.44 -3.87 15.84
CA PHE A 168 -0.45 -5.04 15.98
C PHE A 168 -0.67 -5.45 17.45
N ASN A 169 0.37 -5.36 18.28
CA ASN A 169 0.27 -5.67 19.70
C ASN A 169 -0.53 -4.60 20.45
N ALA A 170 -0.30 -3.32 20.13
CA ALA A 170 -1.08 -2.21 20.68
C ALA A 170 -2.57 -2.32 20.34
N LEU A 171 -2.91 -2.72 19.10
CA LEU A 171 -4.29 -2.99 18.70
C LEU A 171 -4.95 -4.11 19.50
N LEU A 172 -4.23 -5.18 19.81
CA LEU A 172 -4.79 -6.28 20.60
C LEU A 172 -4.94 -5.86 22.06
N HIS A 173 -3.96 -5.13 22.59
CA HIS A 173 -3.98 -4.61 23.96
C HIS A 173 -5.13 -3.62 24.19
N SER A 174 -5.48 -2.78 23.22
CA SER A 174 -6.59 -1.83 23.38
C SER A 174 -7.97 -2.48 23.48
N TYR A 175 -8.12 -3.72 23.03
CA TYR A 175 -9.35 -4.50 23.19
C TYR A 175 -9.36 -5.34 24.46
N ASP A 176 -8.21 -5.88 24.88
CA ASP A 176 -8.04 -6.60 26.13
C ASP A 176 -6.60 -6.45 26.65
N GLU A 177 -6.46 -5.61 27.67
CA GLU A 177 -5.18 -5.27 28.31
C GLU A 177 -4.48 -6.52 28.90
N THR A 178 -5.23 -7.60 29.18
CA THR A 178 -4.66 -8.82 29.77
C THR A 178 -3.95 -9.72 28.76
N LEU A 179 -4.13 -9.47 27.46
CA LEU A 179 -3.60 -10.34 26.41
C LEU A 179 -2.14 -10.06 26.09
N VAL A 180 -1.69 -8.82 26.26
CA VAL A 180 -0.39 -8.35 25.79
C VAL A 180 0.29 -7.56 26.89
N ASP A 181 1.48 -7.96 27.32
CA ASP A 181 2.31 -7.10 28.17
C ASP A 181 3.12 -6.14 27.29
N MET A 182 2.61 -4.92 27.11
CA MET A 182 3.24 -3.91 26.24
C MET A 182 4.68 -3.58 26.67
N SER A 183 4.99 -3.66 27.97
CA SER A 183 6.35 -3.42 28.47
C SER A 183 7.32 -4.51 28.01
N ALA A 184 6.88 -5.76 27.99
CA ALA A 184 7.65 -6.88 27.46
C ALA A 184 7.77 -6.81 25.93
N ILE A 185 6.70 -6.41 25.21
CA ILE A 185 6.71 -6.22 23.76
C ILE A 185 7.76 -5.19 23.34
N GLN A 186 7.91 -4.09 24.09
CA GLN A 186 8.91 -3.05 23.79
C GLN A 186 10.36 -3.61 23.78
N ALA A 187 10.66 -4.63 24.59
CA ALA A 187 11.96 -5.27 24.64
C ALA A 187 12.18 -6.35 23.55
N MET A 188 11.12 -6.81 22.89
CA MET A 188 11.19 -7.86 21.85
C MET A 188 11.66 -7.32 20.50
N ARG A 189 12.21 -8.22 19.67
CA ARG A 189 12.56 -7.95 18.27
C ARG A 189 11.30 -7.94 17.39
N GLY A 190 11.32 -7.22 16.27
CA GLY A 190 10.13 -7.04 15.43
C GLY A 190 9.51 -8.32 14.89
N ASP A 191 10.32 -9.32 14.55
CA ASP A 191 9.89 -10.67 14.17
C ASP A 191 9.11 -11.37 15.31
N GLU A 192 9.64 -11.30 16.52
CA GLU A 192 9.01 -11.87 17.72
C GLU A 192 7.71 -11.13 18.08
N ARG A 193 7.67 -9.80 17.93
CA ARG A 193 6.45 -9.00 18.13
C ARG A 193 5.34 -9.39 17.16
N LEU A 194 5.68 -9.56 15.88
CA LEU A 194 4.72 -9.98 14.85
C LEU A 194 4.17 -11.37 15.12
N ASP A 195 5.04 -12.33 15.43
CA ASP A 195 4.62 -13.69 15.73
C ASP A 195 3.78 -13.75 17.02
N ASN A 196 4.11 -12.94 18.03
CA ASN A 196 3.32 -12.82 19.25
C ASN A 196 1.90 -12.32 18.94
N ALA A 197 1.76 -11.19 18.24
CA ALA A 197 0.47 -10.63 17.88
C ALA A 197 -0.37 -11.62 17.06
N PHE A 198 0.22 -12.25 16.04
CA PHE A 198 -0.49 -13.21 15.18
C PHE A 198 -0.87 -14.49 15.94
N GLN A 199 -0.05 -14.92 16.91
CA GLN A 199 -0.38 -16.07 17.75
C GLN A 199 -1.53 -15.76 18.72
N ILE A 200 -1.54 -14.57 19.33
CA ILE A 200 -2.62 -14.13 20.22
C ILE A 200 -3.91 -14.00 19.42
N ALA A 201 -3.86 -13.30 18.27
CA ALA A 201 -5.02 -13.12 17.40
C ALA A 201 -5.63 -14.46 16.97
N PHE A 202 -4.80 -15.44 16.61
CA PHE A 202 -5.25 -16.79 16.27
C PHE A 202 -5.83 -17.54 17.48
N ASN A 203 -5.13 -17.56 18.62
CA ASN A 203 -5.53 -18.36 19.78
C ASN A 203 -6.76 -17.81 20.52
N LYS A 204 -6.93 -16.48 20.55
CA LYS A 204 -7.96 -15.80 21.35
C LYS A 204 -9.18 -15.39 20.53
N PHE A 205 -8.94 -14.96 19.30
CA PHE A 205 -9.98 -14.39 18.44
C PHE A 205 -10.25 -15.22 17.18
N ASN A 206 -9.55 -16.36 17.01
CA ASN A 206 -9.63 -17.21 15.83
C ASN A 206 -9.33 -16.48 14.52
N VAL A 207 -8.46 -15.46 14.58
CA VAL A 207 -8.04 -14.73 13.39
C VAL A 207 -6.97 -15.56 12.67
N PRO A 208 -7.19 -15.93 11.39
CA PRO A 208 -6.23 -16.72 10.64
C PRO A 208 -4.93 -15.94 10.43
N LYS A 209 -3.79 -16.63 10.48
CA LYS A 209 -2.48 -16.02 10.19
C LYS A 209 -2.31 -15.79 8.68
N LEU A 210 -2.94 -14.74 8.15
CA LEU A 210 -2.88 -14.43 6.72
C LEU A 210 -1.48 -13.98 6.31
N LEU A 211 -0.79 -13.28 7.19
CA LEU A 211 0.59 -12.80 7.02
C LEU A 211 1.55 -13.48 8.00
N HIS A 212 2.84 -13.51 7.64
CA HIS A 212 3.92 -13.92 8.53
C HIS A 212 4.96 -12.81 8.69
N ALA A 213 5.77 -12.89 9.74
CA ALA A 213 6.84 -11.93 9.99
C ALA A 213 7.75 -11.71 8.76
N LYS A 214 8.10 -12.77 8.03
CA LYS A 214 8.92 -12.68 6.80
C LYS A 214 8.24 -11.88 5.67
N ASP A 215 6.92 -11.93 5.58
CA ASP A 215 6.16 -11.26 4.51
C ASP A 215 6.14 -9.76 4.77
N LEU A 216 6.02 -9.34 6.04
CA LEU A 216 6.05 -7.93 6.45
C LEU A 216 7.45 -7.29 6.35
N HIS A 217 8.52 -8.07 6.44
CA HIS A 217 9.88 -7.55 6.22
C HIS A 217 10.26 -7.49 4.73
N SER A 218 9.44 -8.03 3.83
CA SER A 218 9.69 -7.99 2.39
C SER A 218 9.61 -6.56 1.85
N GLU A 219 10.52 -6.20 0.96
CA GLU A 219 10.48 -4.93 0.21
C GLU A 219 9.27 -4.86 -0.75
N HIS A 220 8.70 -6.01 -1.11
CA HIS A 220 7.55 -6.12 -2.01
C HIS A 220 6.20 -6.21 -1.30
N LEU A 221 6.15 -5.91 0.00
CA LEU A 221 4.91 -5.88 0.78
C LEU A 221 3.90 -4.91 0.16
N ASP A 222 2.73 -5.42 -0.19
CA ASP A 222 1.65 -4.61 -0.76
C ASP A 222 0.63 -4.21 0.31
N LEU A 223 0.05 -3.01 0.14
CA LEU A 223 -0.95 -2.49 1.08
C LEU A 223 -2.20 -3.38 1.17
N LYS A 224 -2.59 -4.06 0.08
CA LYS A 224 -3.83 -4.85 0.04
C LYS A 224 -3.74 -6.07 0.95
N SER A 225 -2.57 -6.69 1.04
CA SER A 225 -2.36 -7.80 1.99
C SER A 225 -2.51 -7.35 3.44
N VAL A 226 -1.92 -6.21 3.81
CA VAL A 226 -1.99 -5.68 5.18
C VAL A 226 -3.42 -5.24 5.51
N VAL A 227 -4.08 -4.52 4.60
CA VAL A 227 -5.49 -4.13 4.75
C VAL A 227 -6.39 -5.35 4.86
N CYS A 228 -6.18 -6.41 4.09
CA CYS A 228 -6.95 -7.65 4.19
C CYS A 228 -6.83 -8.31 5.57
N TYR A 229 -5.61 -8.34 6.13
CA TYR A 229 -5.39 -8.86 7.48
C TYR A 229 -6.04 -7.99 8.56
N LEU A 230 -5.84 -6.67 8.49
CA LEU A 230 -6.45 -5.73 9.44
C LEU A 230 -7.98 -5.72 9.35
N MET A 231 -8.55 -5.84 8.16
CA MET A 231 -9.99 -6.00 7.95
C MET A 231 -10.51 -7.27 8.65
N THR A 232 -9.81 -8.39 8.47
CA THR A 232 -10.18 -9.66 9.12
C THR A 232 -10.14 -9.52 10.64
N LEU A 233 -9.07 -8.88 11.17
CA LEU A 233 -8.91 -8.60 12.58
C LEU A 233 -10.04 -7.68 13.10
N TYR A 234 -10.34 -6.58 12.41
CA TYR A 234 -11.42 -5.65 12.75
C TYR A 234 -12.77 -6.36 12.86
N LEU A 235 -13.16 -7.12 11.84
CA LEU A 235 -14.46 -7.80 11.80
C LEU A 235 -14.60 -8.81 12.95
N THR A 236 -13.51 -9.49 13.33
CA THR A 236 -13.52 -10.40 14.48
C THR A 236 -13.55 -9.68 15.83
N LEU A 237 -12.75 -8.62 16.02
CA LEU A 237 -12.66 -7.91 17.30
C LEU A 237 -13.93 -7.10 17.58
N VAL A 238 -14.41 -6.33 16.60
CA VAL A 238 -15.62 -5.52 16.73
C VAL A 238 -16.88 -6.39 16.71
N GLY A 239 -16.86 -7.52 16.00
CA GLY A 239 -17.95 -8.50 16.05
C GLY A 239 -18.18 -9.08 17.45
N GLN A 240 -17.13 -9.24 18.27
CA GLN A 240 -17.23 -9.75 19.64
C GLN A 240 -17.66 -8.69 20.66
N THR A 241 -17.25 -7.43 20.50
CA THR A 241 -17.69 -6.35 21.40
C THR A 241 -19.20 -6.08 21.30
N ALA A 242 -19.81 -6.31 20.13
CA ALA A 242 -21.26 -6.23 19.92
C ALA A 242 -22.07 -7.36 20.60
N GLN A 243 -21.48 -8.55 20.84
CA GLN A 243 -22.15 -9.63 21.56
C GLN A 243 -22.09 -9.45 23.09
N THR A 244 -21.06 -8.78 23.59
CA THR A 244 -20.84 -8.60 25.04
C THR A 244 -21.76 -7.53 25.67
N THR A 245 -22.40 -6.69 24.85
CA THR A 245 -23.35 -5.65 25.28
C THR A 245 -24.81 -6.11 25.36
N THR A 246 -25.15 -7.32 24.89
CA THR A 246 -26.53 -7.86 24.97
C THR A 246 -26.78 -8.81 26.16
N SER A 247 -25.76 -9.09 27.00
CA SER A 247 -25.88 -10.00 28.15
C SER A 247 -25.58 -9.37 29.52
N LYS A 248 -25.78 -8.05 29.67
CA LYS A 248 -25.79 -7.37 30.99
C LYS A 248 -26.95 -6.38 31.13
N THR A 249 -28.18 -6.86 31.02
CA THR A 249 -29.32 -6.21 31.70
C THR A 249 -30.36 -7.24 32.09
N SER A 250 -30.22 -7.85 33.27
CA SER A 250 -31.37 -8.35 34.04
C SER A 250 -30.92 -8.92 35.40
N THR A 251 -30.88 -8.05 36.41
CA THR A 251 -31.22 -8.44 37.79
C THR A 251 -31.95 -7.30 38.47
N ALA A 252 -33.28 -7.35 38.46
CA ALA A 252 -34.14 -6.88 39.55
C ALA A 252 -35.58 -7.43 39.37
N SER A 253 -35.78 -8.61 39.95
CA SER A 253 -36.96 -9.07 40.72
C SER A 253 -38.40 -8.73 40.26
N ALA A 254 -39.21 -9.76 39.99
CA ALA A 254 -40.40 -10.10 40.79
C ALA A 254 -41.08 -11.39 40.29
N ALA A 255 -41.50 -12.23 41.22
CA ALA A 255 -42.10 -13.54 41.02
C ALA A 255 -43.59 -13.50 40.64
N SER A 256 -44.05 -14.47 39.82
CA SER A 256 -45.27 -15.29 40.05
C SER A 256 -45.54 -16.27 38.89
N VAL A 257 -46.22 -17.38 39.22
CA VAL A 257 -46.31 -18.68 38.54
C VAL A 257 -47.69 -18.84 37.82
N PRO A 258 -48.11 -20.01 37.28
CA PRO A 258 -48.01 -20.48 35.88
C PRO A 258 -49.37 -20.68 35.17
N THR A 259 -49.42 -20.82 33.83
CA THR A 259 -50.44 -21.70 33.18
C THR A 259 -50.07 -22.15 31.75
N THR A 260 -49.73 -23.45 31.66
CA THR A 260 -50.11 -24.49 30.66
C THR A 260 -50.25 -24.27 29.15
N SER A 261 -49.72 -25.29 28.44
CA SER A 261 -50.19 -25.97 27.21
C SER A 261 -49.93 -25.30 25.84
N SER A 262 -49.53 -25.98 24.76
CA SER A 262 -48.99 -27.33 24.48
C SER A 262 -48.81 -27.48 22.96
N VAL A 263 -47.65 -28.04 22.53
CA VAL A 263 -47.48 -29.07 21.45
C VAL A 263 -47.68 -28.62 19.98
N THR A 264 -46.68 -28.69 19.07
CA THR A 264 -46.05 -29.87 18.41
C THR A 264 -44.75 -29.41 17.68
N SER A 265 -43.58 -30.02 17.92
CA SER A 265 -42.87 -31.07 17.11
C SER A 265 -42.38 -30.57 15.72
N ALA A 266 -41.11 -30.67 15.30
CA ALA A 266 -40.07 -31.65 15.61
C ALA A 266 -38.63 -31.09 15.44
N THR A 267 -37.76 -31.44 16.40
CA THR A 267 -36.30 -31.29 16.39
C THR A 267 -35.68 -32.66 16.60
N VAL A 268 -34.73 -33.04 15.73
CA VAL A 268 -33.67 -34.05 15.96
C VAL A 268 -32.61 -33.75 14.87
N ILE A 269 -31.28 -33.66 15.02
CA ILE A 269 -30.21 -34.07 15.96
C ILE A 269 -29.08 -33.02 15.71
N SER A 270 -28.36 -32.44 16.67
CA SER A 270 -27.22 -33.12 17.30
C SER A 270 -26.69 -32.38 18.53
N SER A 271 -26.40 -33.24 19.51
CA SER A 271 -25.86 -33.12 20.86
C SER A 271 -24.48 -32.46 21.03
N ALA A 272 -24.35 -31.71 22.13
CA ALA A 272 -23.12 -31.53 22.94
C ALA A 272 -22.99 -32.65 24.00
N PRO A 273 -22.12 -32.56 25.05
CA PRO A 273 -20.64 -32.58 25.21
C PRO A 273 -20.17 -33.82 26.05
N PRO A 274 -18.91 -33.98 26.55
CA PRO A 274 -18.64 -33.98 28.03
C PRO A 274 -17.15 -33.57 28.45
N PRO A 275 -16.64 -33.67 29.72
CA PRO A 275 -15.97 -32.58 30.51
C PRO A 275 -14.55 -32.98 31.11
N PRO A 276 -13.89 -32.29 32.11
CA PRO A 276 -12.46 -32.46 32.55
C PRO A 276 -12.27 -33.51 33.69
N PRO A 277 -11.07 -34.05 34.11
CA PRO A 277 -9.96 -33.42 34.92
C PRO A 277 -8.56 -34.17 34.82
N PRO A 278 -7.54 -34.17 35.74
CA PRO A 278 -7.22 -33.38 36.96
C PRO A 278 -5.78 -32.76 37.04
N HIS A 279 -5.57 -31.88 38.04
CA HIS A 279 -4.28 -31.38 38.58
C HIS A 279 -3.38 -32.51 39.17
N PRO A 280 -2.05 -32.30 39.39
CA PRO A 280 -1.48 -31.67 40.61
C PRO A 280 -0.33 -30.67 40.30
N ALA A 281 -0.25 -29.48 40.90
CA ALA A 281 0.11 -29.09 42.27
C ALA A 281 1.62 -28.88 42.51
N GLN A 282 1.91 -27.74 43.19
CA GLN A 282 3.11 -27.40 43.97
C GLN A 282 4.32 -26.88 43.17
N GLN A 283 5.04 -25.82 43.58
CA GLN A 283 5.26 -25.35 44.95
C GLN A 283 5.70 -23.88 45.02
N ILE A 284 5.13 -23.21 46.02
CA ILE A 284 5.52 -21.93 46.61
C ILE A 284 6.89 -22.07 47.27
N VAL A 285 7.76 -21.05 47.12
CA VAL A 285 8.61 -20.58 48.22
C VAL A 285 8.59 -19.05 48.21
N GLU A 286 7.93 -18.49 49.21
CA GLU A 286 8.06 -17.12 49.67
C GLU A 286 9.50 -16.83 50.10
N GLN A 287 9.98 -15.59 49.94
CA GLN A 287 10.30 -14.80 51.13
C GLN A 287 10.45 -13.31 50.82
N HIS A 288 9.78 -12.55 51.68
CA HIS A 288 9.59 -11.12 51.73
C HIS A 288 10.70 -10.43 52.56
N SER A 289 10.89 -9.14 52.26
CA SER A 289 11.37 -8.07 53.15
C SER A 289 12.88 -8.04 53.44
N VAL A 290 13.56 -6.89 53.55
CA VAL A 290 13.15 -5.62 54.16
C VAL A 290 13.98 -4.45 53.60
N ASP A 291 13.39 -3.26 53.60
CA ASP A 291 14.03 -1.97 53.31
C ASP A 291 14.25 -1.16 54.62
N MET A 292 15.03 -0.07 54.49
CA MET A 292 15.30 1.09 55.35
C MET A 292 16.64 1.20 56.13
N ALA A 293 17.23 2.40 55.94
CA ALA A 293 18.51 2.93 56.38
C ALA A 293 18.41 3.84 57.65
N PRO A 294 19.33 4.81 57.92
CA PRO A 294 20.56 4.77 58.74
C PRO A 294 20.45 5.76 59.95
N PRO A 295 21.48 6.47 60.50
CA PRO A 295 22.97 6.40 60.45
C PRO A 295 23.70 6.53 61.84
N ALA A 296 25.04 6.37 61.87
CA ALA A 296 26.02 7.23 62.59
C ALA A 296 27.45 6.62 62.66
N SER A 297 28.47 7.45 62.39
CA SER A 297 29.93 7.25 62.60
C SER A 297 30.35 7.87 63.98
N PRO A 298 31.63 7.92 64.46
CA PRO A 298 32.92 7.62 63.79
C PRO A 298 34.08 6.99 64.65
N THR A 299 35.24 6.77 63.99
CA THR A 299 36.65 6.90 64.46
C THR A 299 37.38 5.72 65.17
N GLN A 300 38.44 5.14 64.57
CA GLN A 300 39.88 5.50 64.72
C GLN A 300 40.83 4.44 64.11
N GLN A 301 41.99 4.92 63.62
CA GLN A 301 43.12 4.21 63.00
C GLN A 301 44.04 3.54 64.04
N SER A 302 44.77 2.48 63.64
CA SER A 302 46.26 2.37 63.76
C SER A 302 46.80 0.92 63.73
N SER A 303 47.56 0.62 62.66
CA SER A 303 48.90 -0.04 62.62
C SER A 303 49.26 -1.17 63.60
N TYR A 304 49.59 -2.35 63.05
CA TYR A 304 50.87 -3.04 63.28
C TYR A 304 51.18 -4.09 62.19
N ASP A 305 52.44 -4.06 61.73
CA ASP A 305 53.11 -5.05 60.89
C ASP A 305 53.22 -6.43 61.56
N THR A 306 53.27 -7.50 60.76
CA THR A 306 54.31 -8.56 60.84
C THR A 306 54.22 -9.46 59.61
N GLU A 307 55.27 -9.44 58.78
CA GLU A 307 55.58 -10.46 57.78
C GLU A 307 55.81 -11.83 58.44
N GLN A 308 55.34 -12.93 57.84
CA GLN A 308 56.23 -13.90 57.18
C GLN A 308 55.51 -15.18 56.73
N ARG A 309 55.93 -15.62 55.53
CA ARG A 309 56.09 -17.00 55.07
C ARG A 309 54.94 -17.69 54.29
N SER A 310 54.82 -17.24 53.04
CA SER A 310 54.82 -18.04 51.80
C SER A 310 54.56 -19.55 51.92
N ARG A 311 53.40 -19.98 51.41
CA ARG A 311 53.25 -21.23 50.66
C ARG A 311 52.61 -20.92 49.31
N LYS A 312 53.44 -20.97 48.27
CA LYS A 312 53.05 -20.93 46.85
C LYS A 312 52.13 -22.10 46.52
N SER A 313 50.99 -21.81 45.90
CA SER A 313 50.35 -22.65 44.88
C SER A 313 49.41 -21.79 44.04
N SER A 314 49.90 -21.40 42.86
CA SER A 314 49.15 -21.35 41.60
C SER A 314 47.93 -20.40 41.49
N SER A 315 48.19 -19.09 41.43
CA SER A 315 47.36 -18.19 40.61
C SER A 315 48.13 -17.90 39.31
N SER A 316 47.69 -18.51 38.22
CA SER A 316 48.11 -18.14 36.87
C SER A 316 47.01 -18.54 35.90
N SER A 317 46.21 -17.55 35.47
CA SER A 317 45.58 -17.40 34.15
C SER A 317 44.31 -16.55 34.19
N GLN A 318 44.38 -15.31 34.70
CA GLN A 318 43.31 -14.30 34.49
C GLN A 318 43.91 -12.90 34.36
N LYS A 319 44.76 -12.67 33.35
CA LYS A 319 45.17 -11.29 32.99
C LYS A 319 45.29 -11.01 31.49
N SER A 320 45.05 -12.01 30.63
CA SER A 320 45.09 -11.88 29.17
C SER A 320 43.79 -11.29 28.55
N GLY A 321 42.62 -11.44 29.20
CA GLY A 321 41.34 -11.01 28.63
C GLY A 321 41.08 -9.50 28.61
N LYS A 322 41.67 -8.73 29.53
CA LYS A 322 41.38 -7.29 29.69
C LYS A 322 42.04 -6.42 28.61
N GLY A 323 43.23 -6.82 28.13
CA GLY A 323 43.91 -6.14 27.02
C GLY A 323 43.29 -6.43 25.65
N GLY A 324 42.79 -7.66 25.43
CA GLY A 324 42.07 -8.03 24.21
C GLY A 324 40.71 -7.33 24.08
N LYS A 325 39.97 -7.19 25.19
CA LYS A 325 38.69 -6.47 25.23
C LYS A 325 38.87 -4.97 24.95
N LYS A 326 39.96 -4.36 25.43
CA LYS A 326 40.29 -2.95 25.16
C LYS A 326 40.63 -2.72 23.68
N ARG A 327 41.48 -3.55 23.07
CA ARG A 327 41.80 -3.48 21.62
C ARG A 327 40.56 -3.64 20.73
N LYS A 328 39.64 -4.54 21.11
CA LYS A 328 38.40 -4.76 20.37
C LYS A 328 37.45 -3.56 20.44
N ASN A 329 37.36 -2.89 21.58
CA ASN A 329 36.57 -1.66 21.69
C ASN A 329 37.20 -0.50 20.90
N GLU A 330 38.53 -0.35 20.91
CA GLU A 330 39.23 0.67 20.10
C GLU A 330 39.00 0.48 18.59
N GLU A 331 38.90 -0.77 18.12
CA GLU A 331 38.57 -1.09 16.73
C GLU A 331 37.11 -0.75 16.38
N LEU A 332 36.17 -1.06 17.28
CA LEU A 332 34.76 -0.68 17.11
C LEU A 332 34.55 0.85 17.10
N VAL A 333 35.30 1.58 17.93
CA VAL A 333 35.31 3.06 17.91
C VAL A 333 35.77 3.56 16.55
N ARG A 334 36.88 3.04 16.03
CA ARG A 334 37.42 3.45 14.72
C ARG A 334 36.46 3.16 13.57
N GLU A 335 35.83 1.98 13.56
CA GLU A 335 34.83 1.62 12.55
C GLU A 335 33.58 2.51 12.61
N TYR A 336 33.14 2.85 13.82
CA TYR A 336 32.04 3.80 14.04
C TYR A 336 32.41 5.19 13.51
N GLU A 337 33.57 5.72 13.89
CA GLU A 337 34.06 7.04 13.46
C GLU A 337 34.17 7.14 11.94
N GLN A 338 34.71 6.11 11.28
CA GLN A 338 34.81 6.08 9.81
C GLN A 338 33.44 6.12 9.12
N CYS A 339 32.47 5.36 9.65
CA CYS A 339 31.13 5.34 9.07
C CYS A 339 30.38 6.65 9.36
N LEU A 340 30.56 7.20 10.56
CA LEU A 340 30.00 8.48 10.96
C LEU A 340 30.51 9.60 10.05
N GLU A 341 31.82 9.65 9.78
CA GLU A 341 32.43 10.62 8.87
C GLU A 341 31.81 10.52 7.47
N GLN A 342 31.71 9.31 6.93
CA GLN A 342 31.11 9.09 5.60
C GLN A 342 29.66 9.60 5.53
N VAL A 343 28.86 9.33 6.57
CA VAL A 343 27.46 9.80 6.63
C VAL A 343 27.38 11.31 6.82
N LEU A 344 28.24 11.91 7.65
CA LEU A 344 28.23 13.35 7.87
C LEU A 344 28.66 14.13 6.62
N THR A 345 29.66 13.63 5.88
CA THR A 345 30.07 14.21 4.59
C THR A 345 28.93 14.14 3.59
N TRP A 346 28.30 12.98 3.43
CA TRP A 346 27.16 12.84 2.52
C TRP A 346 25.98 13.73 2.95
N LEU A 347 25.67 13.84 4.25
CA LEU A 347 24.62 14.73 4.75
C LEU A 347 24.90 16.20 4.42
N LEU A 348 26.16 16.65 4.53
CA LEU A 348 26.56 18.00 4.13
C LEU A 348 26.34 18.22 2.63
N GLU A 349 26.80 17.29 1.80
CA GLU A 349 26.63 17.34 0.34
C GLU A 349 25.14 17.33 -0.06
N ALA A 350 24.33 16.50 0.60
CA ALA A 350 22.89 16.40 0.33
C ALA A 350 22.13 17.68 0.74
N GLU A 351 22.47 18.27 1.89
CA GLU A 351 21.90 19.55 2.34
C GLU A 351 22.26 20.69 1.38
N GLU A 352 23.51 20.73 0.90
CA GLU A 352 23.96 21.71 -0.10
C GLU A 352 23.24 21.50 -1.44
N GLU A 353 23.18 20.27 -1.94
CA GLU A 353 22.50 19.93 -3.20
C GLU A 353 21.03 20.35 -3.14
N LEU A 354 20.32 20.00 -2.06
CA LEU A 354 18.91 20.35 -1.89
C LEU A 354 18.71 21.87 -1.77
N GLY A 355 19.65 22.60 -1.17
CA GLY A 355 19.66 24.06 -1.13
C GLY A 355 19.85 24.69 -2.51
N LEU A 356 20.74 24.12 -3.33
CA LEU A 356 21.01 24.57 -4.70
C LEU A 356 19.85 24.30 -5.66
N MET A 357 19.03 23.26 -5.41
CA MET A 357 17.87 22.92 -6.23
C MET A 357 16.75 23.99 -6.23
N GLY A 358 16.78 24.97 -5.32
CA GLY A 358 15.93 26.17 -5.35
C GLY A 358 14.41 25.90 -5.30
N SER A 359 13.59 26.89 -5.67
CA SER A 359 12.13 26.74 -5.73
C SER A 359 11.66 26.02 -7.00
N VAL A 360 10.54 25.31 -6.92
CA VAL A 360 9.90 24.67 -8.08
C VAL A 360 9.34 25.73 -9.03
N ASN A 361 9.52 25.55 -10.34
CA ASN A 361 8.94 26.43 -11.35
C ASN A 361 7.41 26.22 -11.43
N GLU A 362 6.64 27.30 -11.52
CA GLU A 362 5.19 27.20 -11.52
C GLU A 362 4.57 27.34 -12.92
N ASN A 363 5.31 27.84 -13.91
CA ASN A 363 4.73 28.35 -15.15
C ASN A 363 5.17 27.57 -16.40
N GLU A 364 6.32 26.91 -16.34
CA GLU A 364 6.95 26.31 -17.51
C GLU A 364 7.14 24.81 -17.33
N VAL A 365 6.40 24.02 -18.12
CA VAL A 365 6.39 22.56 -18.06
C VAL A 365 7.79 21.95 -18.24
N GLU A 366 8.58 22.51 -19.16
CA GLU A 366 9.91 21.96 -19.47
C GLU A 366 10.90 22.18 -18.32
N MET A 367 10.82 23.33 -17.65
CA MET A 367 11.62 23.62 -16.46
C MET A 367 11.24 22.70 -15.30
N VAL A 368 9.94 22.47 -15.08
CA VAL A 368 9.47 21.53 -14.04
C VAL A 368 9.93 20.11 -14.34
N LYS A 369 9.91 19.67 -15.60
CA LYS A 369 10.44 18.36 -16.01
C LYS A 369 11.92 18.21 -15.72
N GLN A 370 12.71 19.24 -16.03
CA GLN A 370 14.14 19.26 -15.71
C GLN A 370 14.36 19.17 -14.20
N GLN A 371 13.60 19.93 -13.41
CA GLN A 371 13.66 19.89 -11.94
C GLN A 371 13.24 18.52 -11.38
N PHE A 372 12.25 17.86 -11.99
CA PHE A 372 11.81 16.51 -11.61
C PHE A 372 12.93 15.49 -11.82
N LYS A 373 13.57 15.51 -12.99
CA LYS A 373 14.69 14.62 -13.30
C LYS A 373 15.89 14.84 -12.39
N GLN A 374 16.21 16.09 -12.07
CA GLN A 374 17.26 16.42 -11.12
C GLN A 374 16.91 15.88 -9.72
N HIS A 375 15.66 16.05 -9.29
CA HIS A 375 15.21 15.57 -7.99
C HIS A 375 15.14 14.03 -7.90
N GLU A 376 14.81 13.35 -9.00
CA GLU A 376 14.84 11.88 -9.08
C GLU A 376 16.25 11.32 -8.82
N GLN A 377 17.29 11.96 -9.38
CA GLN A 377 18.69 11.59 -9.10
C GLN A 377 19.03 11.75 -7.62
N PHE A 378 18.55 12.82 -6.99
CA PHE A 378 18.70 13.04 -5.56
C PHE A 378 17.95 12.00 -4.72
N MET A 379 16.72 11.64 -5.09
CA MET A 379 15.94 10.60 -4.39
C MET A 379 16.60 9.22 -4.47
N LEU A 380 17.26 8.90 -5.59
CA LEU A 380 18.08 7.69 -5.70
C LEU A 380 19.30 7.73 -4.78
N SER A 381 20.00 8.87 -4.71
CA SER A 381 21.12 9.10 -3.77
C SER A 381 20.67 8.95 -2.32
N LEU A 382 19.52 9.54 -1.97
CA LEU A 382 18.89 9.43 -0.66
C LEU A 382 18.61 7.96 -0.30
N THR A 383 18.04 7.18 -1.23
CA THR A 383 17.75 5.76 -1.04
C THR A 383 19.03 4.94 -0.82
N HIS A 384 20.09 5.20 -1.58
CA HIS A 384 21.37 4.51 -1.43
C HIS A 384 22.02 4.76 -0.05
N SER A 385 21.83 5.96 0.50
CA SER A 385 22.43 6.35 1.77
C SER A 385 21.68 5.83 3.01
N GLN A 386 20.44 5.36 2.86
CA GLN A 386 19.60 4.85 3.95
C GLN A 386 20.31 3.77 4.79
N ASP A 387 20.91 2.77 4.14
CA ASP A 387 21.60 1.68 4.84
C ASP A 387 22.85 2.19 5.58
N SER A 388 23.54 3.19 5.04
CA SER A 388 24.73 3.75 5.66
C SER A 388 24.40 4.50 6.94
N VAL A 389 23.35 5.31 6.91
CA VAL A 389 22.82 6.01 8.10
C VAL A 389 22.36 5.01 9.15
N GLY A 390 21.59 3.98 8.75
CA GLY A 390 21.15 2.91 9.65
C GLY A 390 22.31 2.16 10.32
N ARG A 391 23.39 1.86 9.58
CA ARG A 391 24.60 1.25 10.13
C ARG A 391 25.29 2.13 11.17
N VAL A 392 25.40 3.44 10.95
CA VAL A 392 26.00 4.38 11.92
C VAL A 392 25.20 4.44 13.20
N LEU A 393 23.87 4.57 13.10
CA LEU A 393 22.97 4.61 14.26
C LEU A 393 23.09 3.31 15.09
N HIS A 394 23.03 2.16 14.42
CA HIS A 394 23.12 0.87 15.08
C HIS A 394 24.48 0.63 15.75
N ARG A 395 25.59 0.95 15.05
CA ARG A 395 26.95 0.79 15.61
C ARG A 395 27.19 1.72 16.78
N GLY A 396 26.78 2.99 16.68
CA GLY A 396 26.92 3.94 17.79
C GLY A 396 26.12 3.51 19.02
N GLN A 397 24.89 3.01 18.84
CA GLN A 397 24.07 2.51 19.94
C GLN A 397 24.70 1.29 20.63
N GLN A 398 25.30 0.37 19.87
CA GLN A 398 26.02 -0.76 20.46
C GLN A 398 27.31 -0.34 21.16
N LEU A 399 27.96 0.71 20.67
CA LEU A 399 29.23 1.20 21.21
C LEU A 399 29.02 1.97 22.51
N SER A 400 27.97 2.80 22.60
CA SER A 400 27.63 3.59 23.79
C SER A 400 27.42 2.73 25.04
N GLN A 401 26.90 1.49 24.89
CA GLN A 401 26.74 0.53 25.99
C GLN A 401 28.05 -0.10 26.49
N LYS A 402 29.14 0.04 25.74
CA LYS A 402 30.42 -0.68 25.97
C LYS A 402 31.59 0.24 26.34
N VAL A 403 31.39 1.56 26.26
CA VAL A 403 32.38 2.60 26.56
C VAL A 403 32.10 3.24 27.93
N ASP A 404 32.99 4.11 28.38
CA ASP A 404 32.78 4.94 29.57
C ASP A 404 31.64 5.96 29.37
N GLU A 405 31.11 6.48 30.48
CA GLU A 405 29.96 7.38 30.51
C GLU A 405 30.16 8.64 29.65
N ASP A 406 31.35 9.25 29.71
CA ASP A 406 31.67 10.48 28.97
C ASP A 406 31.67 10.24 27.45
N LEU A 407 32.32 9.17 27.01
CA LEU A 407 32.33 8.78 25.59
C LEU A 407 30.94 8.31 25.14
N SER A 408 30.17 7.63 26.00
CA SER A 408 28.80 7.21 25.72
C SER A 408 27.89 8.41 25.44
N GLN A 409 27.93 9.43 26.30
CA GLN A 409 27.18 10.67 26.10
C GLN A 409 27.57 11.39 24.81
N SER A 410 28.87 11.42 24.49
CA SER A 410 29.35 11.98 23.22
C SER A 410 28.80 11.25 22.00
N ILE A 411 28.85 9.91 22.00
CA ILE A 411 28.30 9.08 20.91
C ILE A 411 26.79 9.29 20.79
N VAL A 412 26.04 9.26 21.89
CA VAL A 412 24.58 9.47 21.87
C VAL A 412 24.22 10.85 21.28
N SER A 413 24.97 11.90 21.64
CA SER A 413 24.80 13.23 21.08
C SER A 413 25.06 13.27 19.56
N GLN A 414 26.12 12.61 19.09
CA GLN A 414 26.41 12.49 17.65
C GLN A 414 25.31 11.75 16.89
N LEU A 415 24.78 10.66 17.45
CA LEU A 415 23.68 9.90 16.83
C LEU A 415 22.42 10.75 16.69
N LEU A 416 22.09 11.55 17.71
CA LEU A 416 20.94 12.44 17.68
C LEU A 416 21.08 13.48 16.56
N ILE A 417 22.28 14.08 16.40
CA ILE A 417 22.56 15.05 15.33
C ILE A 417 22.43 14.40 13.95
N VAL A 418 23.01 13.21 13.75
CA VAL A 418 22.89 12.47 12.47
C VAL A 418 21.44 12.17 12.15
N ASN A 419 20.69 11.65 13.12
CA ASN A 419 19.27 11.32 12.93
C ASN A 419 18.45 12.57 12.60
N GLN A 420 18.62 13.66 13.34
CA GLN A 420 17.92 14.91 13.09
C GLN A 420 18.20 15.48 11.69
N ARG A 421 19.47 15.50 11.27
CA ARG A 421 19.86 16.00 9.94
C ARG A 421 19.32 15.12 8.83
N TRP A 422 19.44 13.80 8.97
CA TRP A 422 18.86 12.84 8.03
C TRP A 422 17.35 13.02 7.87
N GLU A 423 16.60 13.08 8.98
CA GLU A 423 15.16 13.29 8.94
C GLU A 423 14.76 14.64 8.34
N SER A 424 15.54 15.69 8.61
CA SER A 424 15.36 17.02 8.00
C SER A 424 15.54 16.96 6.47
N VAL A 425 16.62 16.35 5.98
CA VAL A 425 16.87 16.16 4.54
C VAL A 425 15.76 15.36 3.90
N ARG A 426 15.34 14.25 4.51
CA ARG A 426 14.25 13.39 4.02
C ARG A 426 12.93 14.16 3.95
N ALA A 427 12.57 14.91 5.00
CA ALA A 427 11.34 15.69 5.04
C ALA A 427 11.30 16.80 3.97
N LEU A 428 12.42 17.51 3.78
CA LEU A 428 12.54 18.54 2.74
C LEU A 428 12.48 17.94 1.34
N ALA A 429 13.11 16.79 1.13
CA ALA A 429 13.05 16.06 -0.14
C ALA A 429 11.62 15.63 -0.47
N MET A 430 10.91 15.01 0.48
CA MET A 430 9.51 14.62 0.29
C MET A 430 8.59 15.82 0.03
N ARG A 431 8.80 16.94 0.74
CA ARG A 431 8.06 18.18 0.49
C ARG A 431 8.30 18.71 -0.92
N ARG A 432 9.56 18.67 -1.40
CA ARG A 432 9.90 19.08 -2.77
C ARG A 432 9.27 18.14 -3.81
N GLN A 433 9.31 16.83 -3.61
CA GLN A 433 8.65 15.85 -4.47
C GLN A 433 7.15 16.15 -4.62
N ASN A 434 6.47 16.44 -3.51
CA ASN A 434 5.05 16.79 -3.52
C ASN A 434 4.79 18.09 -4.30
N LEU A 435 5.58 19.15 -4.05
CA LEU A 435 5.46 20.41 -4.80
C LEU A 435 5.70 20.22 -6.30
N LEU A 436 6.74 19.46 -6.69
CA LEU A 436 7.01 19.13 -8.08
C LEU A 436 5.81 18.44 -8.71
N GLN A 437 5.24 17.44 -8.04
CA GLN A 437 4.06 16.73 -8.52
C GLN A 437 2.83 17.65 -8.67
N GLN A 438 2.54 18.47 -7.66
CA GLN A 438 1.40 19.40 -7.69
C GLN A 438 1.50 20.43 -8.82
N HIS A 439 2.67 21.08 -8.98
CA HIS A 439 2.86 22.07 -10.04
C HIS A 439 2.80 21.44 -11.43
N LEU A 440 3.36 20.24 -11.55
CA LEU A 440 3.36 19.46 -12.78
C LEU A 440 1.91 19.09 -13.18
N ASN A 441 1.13 18.54 -12.24
CA ASN A 441 -0.29 18.24 -12.44
C ASN A 441 -1.10 19.49 -12.80
N ARG A 442 -0.94 20.60 -12.07
CA ARG A 442 -1.64 21.86 -12.35
C ARG A 442 -1.35 22.37 -13.76
N LEU A 443 -0.10 22.31 -14.20
CA LEU A 443 0.28 22.74 -15.54
C LEU A 443 -0.34 21.84 -16.62
N GLN A 444 -0.43 20.54 -16.39
CA GLN A 444 -1.11 19.62 -17.30
C GLN A 444 -2.60 19.92 -17.40
N HIS A 445 -3.30 20.08 -16.27
CA HIS A 445 -4.73 20.41 -16.29
C HIS A 445 -4.97 21.74 -17.03
N LYS A 446 -4.13 22.74 -16.82
CA LYS A 446 -4.21 24.01 -17.57
C LYS A 446 -3.98 23.84 -19.08
N GLN A 447 -3.17 22.88 -19.51
CA GLN A 447 -3.01 22.56 -20.94
C GLN A 447 -4.20 21.77 -21.47
N LEU A 448 -4.74 20.85 -20.67
CA LEU A 448 -5.91 20.06 -20.97
C LEU A 448 -7.16 20.92 -21.16
N GLU A 449 -7.41 21.87 -20.25
CA GLU A 449 -8.50 22.85 -20.37
C GLU A 449 -8.39 23.68 -21.67
N LYS A 450 -7.17 24.04 -22.08
CA LYS A 450 -6.95 24.75 -23.34
C LYS A 450 -7.23 23.88 -24.56
N ILE A 451 -6.93 22.59 -24.48
CA ILE A 451 -7.21 21.63 -25.57
C ILE A 451 -8.71 21.37 -25.63
N SER A 452 -9.38 21.13 -24.49
CA SER A 452 -10.82 20.89 -24.44
C SER A 452 -11.63 22.10 -24.92
N ALA A 453 -11.28 23.32 -24.49
CA ALA A 453 -11.93 24.54 -24.98
C ALA A 453 -11.74 24.73 -26.49
N TRP A 454 -10.55 24.40 -27.01
CA TRP A 454 -10.31 24.43 -28.46
C TRP A 454 -11.12 23.36 -29.21
N LEU A 455 -11.28 22.17 -28.64
CA LEU A 455 -12.10 21.11 -29.24
C LEU A 455 -13.59 21.47 -29.31
N ILE A 456 -14.12 22.09 -28.26
CA ILE A 456 -15.51 22.57 -28.25
C ILE A 456 -15.73 23.63 -29.34
N ASP A 457 -14.78 24.55 -29.50
CA ASP A 457 -14.83 25.57 -30.57
C ASP A 457 -14.70 24.94 -31.97
N MET A 458 -13.85 23.93 -32.09
CA MET A 458 -13.66 23.14 -33.31
C MET A 458 -14.94 22.40 -33.71
N GLU A 459 -15.57 21.66 -32.79
CA GLU A 459 -16.84 20.96 -33.02
C GLU A 459 -17.95 21.91 -33.44
N LYS A 460 -18.03 23.08 -32.80
CA LYS A 460 -18.98 24.13 -33.19
C LYS A 460 -18.73 24.62 -34.62
N THR A 461 -17.47 24.82 -35.00
CA THR A 461 -17.08 25.25 -36.35
C THR A 461 -17.39 24.16 -37.40
N MET A 462 -17.14 22.89 -37.08
CA MET A 462 -17.50 21.76 -37.93
C MET A 462 -19.03 21.62 -38.08
N ALA A 463 -19.79 21.81 -37.00
CA ALA A 463 -21.24 21.76 -37.03
C ALA A 463 -21.85 22.87 -37.91
N THR A 464 -21.29 24.09 -37.88
CA THR A 464 -21.73 25.20 -38.74
C THR A 464 -21.40 24.97 -40.22
N ASN A 465 -20.35 24.22 -40.52
CA ASN A 465 -19.90 23.94 -41.89
C ASN A 465 -20.49 22.64 -42.49
N SER A 466 -21.43 21.99 -41.79
CA SER A 466 -22.00 20.68 -42.15
C SER A 466 -22.88 20.67 -43.41
N THR A 467 -23.37 21.82 -43.86
CA THR A 467 -24.21 21.92 -45.06
C THR A 467 -23.37 22.23 -46.29
N ILE A 468 -23.21 21.23 -47.16
CA ILE A 468 -22.52 21.41 -48.44
C ILE A 468 -23.40 22.24 -49.37
N SER A 469 -22.91 23.40 -49.80
CA SER A 469 -23.64 24.27 -50.73
C SER A 469 -23.84 23.59 -52.09
N ASP A 470 -24.85 24.03 -52.85
CA ASP A 470 -25.07 23.61 -54.24
C ASP A 470 -24.42 24.57 -55.25
N ASN A 471 -23.83 25.67 -54.77
CA ASN A 471 -23.08 26.61 -55.60
C ASN A 471 -21.59 26.22 -55.65
N ALA A 472 -21.03 26.05 -56.86
CA ALA A 472 -19.63 25.70 -57.06
C ALA A 472 -18.65 26.67 -56.37
N GLU A 473 -18.94 27.97 -56.40
CA GLU A 473 -18.09 29.00 -55.78
C GLU A 473 -18.12 28.90 -54.25
N GLU A 474 -19.27 28.58 -53.67
CA GLU A 474 -19.41 28.38 -52.22
C GLU A 474 -18.81 27.04 -51.78
N VAL A 475 -18.89 25.98 -52.60
CA VAL A 475 -18.21 24.70 -52.33
C VAL A 475 -16.68 24.86 -52.36
N ALA A 476 -16.15 25.64 -53.31
CA ALA A 476 -14.71 25.95 -53.37
C ALA A 476 -14.25 26.70 -52.10
N LYS A 477 -15.03 27.70 -51.68
CA LYS A 477 -14.79 28.44 -50.43
C LYS A 477 -14.87 27.54 -49.18
N GLN A 478 -15.82 26.61 -49.13
CA GLN A 478 -15.94 25.62 -48.05
C GLN A 478 -14.73 24.68 -47.99
N ILE A 479 -14.12 24.34 -49.13
CA ILE A 479 -12.89 23.53 -49.19
C ILE A 479 -11.70 24.30 -48.61
N ASP A 480 -11.53 25.58 -48.97
CA ASP A 480 -10.47 26.43 -48.43
C ASP A 480 -10.61 26.64 -46.91
N GLU A 481 -11.84 26.85 -46.44
CA GLU A 481 -12.17 26.94 -45.01
C GLU A 481 -11.88 25.63 -44.26
N HIS A 482 -12.16 24.47 -44.86
CA HIS A 482 -11.82 23.16 -44.29
C HIS A 482 -10.32 22.89 -44.27
N ALA A 483 -9.58 23.28 -45.32
CA ALA A 483 -8.13 23.14 -45.37
C ALA A 483 -7.43 23.98 -44.29
N ALA A 484 -7.91 25.21 -44.06
CA ALA A 484 -7.43 26.05 -42.95
C ALA A 484 -7.79 25.49 -41.56
N LEU A 485 -8.89 24.73 -41.46
CA LEU A 485 -9.26 24.02 -40.25
C LEU A 485 -8.30 22.85 -39.97
N GLN A 486 -7.94 22.10 -41.02
CA GLN A 486 -7.00 20.98 -40.93
C GLN A 486 -5.62 21.42 -40.43
N GLU A 487 -5.08 22.53 -40.94
CA GLU A 487 -3.79 23.07 -40.48
C GLU A 487 -3.81 23.42 -38.97
N LYS A 488 -4.96 23.91 -38.46
CA LYS A 488 -5.14 24.18 -37.03
C LYS A 488 -5.19 22.90 -36.19
N ILE A 489 -5.75 21.81 -36.73
CA ILE A 489 -5.81 20.51 -36.08
C ILE A 489 -4.39 19.93 -35.96
N ASP A 490 -3.64 19.89 -37.07
CA ASP A 490 -2.27 19.39 -37.11
C ASP A 490 -1.35 20.14 -36.12
N ALA A 491 -1.50 21.47 -36.03
CA ALA A 491 -0.75 22.30 -35.08
C ALA A 491 -1.05 21.95 -33.61
N LYS A 492 -2.30 21.56 -33.30
CA LYS A 492 -2.75 21.19 -31.95
C LYS A 492 -2.42 19.75 -31.59
N GLN A 493 -2.33 18.86 -32.58
CA GLN A 493 -1.90 17.47 -32.40
C GLN A 493 -0.49 17.37 -31.80
N ASN A 494 0.42 18.28 -32.17
CA ASN A 494 1.76 18.36 -31.55
C ASN A 494 1.69 18.70 -30.04
N SER A 495 0.76 19.57 -29.65
CA SER A 495 0.54 19.93 -28.24
C SER A 495 -0.05 18.76 -27.44
N VAL A 496 -0.96 18.01 -28.06
CA VAL A 496 -1.53 16.76 -27.54
C VAL A 496 -0.44 15.70 -27.36
N GLN A 497 0.43 15.50 -28.36
CA GLN A 497 1.51 14.51 -28.30
C GLN A 497 2.52 14.83 -27.19
N LYS A 498 2.80 16.11 -26.96
CA LYS A 498 3.62 16.58 -25.82
C LYS A 498 2.99 16.29 -24.46
N LEU A 499 1.66 16.31 -24.37
CA LEU A 499 0.90 15.94 -23.16
C LEU A 499 0.78 14.42 -23.00
N SER A 500 0.66 13.67 -24.09
CA SER A 500 0.64 12.19 -24.09
C SER A 500 1.99 11.57 -23.68
N THR A 501 3.11 12.24 -23.97
CA THR A 501 4.45 11.80 -23.55
C THR A 501 4.69 12.01 -22.04
N PHE A 502 3.69 12.49 -21.32
CA PHE A 502 3.81 12.81 -19.92
C PHE A 502 3.52 11.59 -19.05
N VAL A 503 4.55 11.11 -18.36
CA VAL A 503 4.42 10.07 -17.34
C VAL A 503 4.09 10.77 -16.02
N ALA A 504 2.85 10.66 -15.57
CA ALA A 504 2.49 11.03 -14.21
C ALA A 504 3.01 9.94 -13.26
N VAL A 505 3.85 10.30 -12.29
CA VAL A 505 3.97 9.51 -11.06
C VAL A 505 2.70 9.78 -10.29
N VAL A 506 1.72 8.90 -10.46
CA VAL A 506 0.46 8.93 -9.71
C VAL A 506 0.81 8.65 -8.26
N ASP A 507 0.64 9.65 -7.39
CA ASP A 507 0.52 9.39 -5.97
C ASP A 507 -0.82 8.66 -5.77
N GLU A 508 -0.79 7.41 -5.32
CA GLU A 508 -2.00 6.57 -5.12
C GLU A 508 -3.00 7.20 -4.13
N CYS A 509 -2.63 8.32 -3.47
CA CYS A 509 -3.49 9.13 -2.61
C CYS A 509 -4.48 10.06 -3.34
N GLU A 510 -4.26 10.47 -4.59
CA GLU A 510 -5.12 11.45 -5.27
C GLU A 510 -5.86 10.85 -6.49
N GLN A 511 -7.01 10.23 -6.21
CA GLN A 511 -7.97 9.66 -7.18
C GLN A 511 -8.59 10.69 -8.16
N THR A 512 -8.32 11.98 -8.00
CA THR A 512 -8.82 13.04 -8.88
C THR A 512 -8.10 13.06 -10.22
N SER A 513 -6.84 12.64 -10.27
CA SER A 513 -6.02 12.70 -11.49
C SER A 513 -6.40 11.63 -12.53
N GLU A 514 -6.67 10.37 -12.13
CA GLU A 514 -7.00 9.27 -13.05
C GLU A 514 -8.26 9.54 -13.89
N ARG A 515 -9.32 10.11 -13.30
CA ARG A 515 -10.56 10.45 -14.02
C ARG A 515 -10.34 11.52 -15.08
N GLU A 516 -9.54 12.53 -14.78
CA GLU A 516 -9.24 13.61 -15.73
C GLU A 516 -8.34 13.11 -16.88
N TYR A 517 -7.50 12.09 -16.65
CA TYR A 517 -6.73 11.41 -17.70
C TYR A 517 -7.60 10.47 -18.56
N GLU A 518 -8.55 9.74 -17.98
CA GLU A 518 -9.49 8.91 -18.74
C GLU A 518 -10.42 9.77 -19.61
N ASP A 519 -10.90 10.90 -19.07
CA ASP A 519 -11.69 11.86 -19.83
C ASP A 519 -10.85 12.52 -20.93
N LEU A 520 -9.56 12.78 -20.68
CA LEU A 520 -8.62 13.21 -21.70
C LEU A 520 -8.46 12.18 -22.81
N GLU A 521 -8.24 10.91 -22.47
CA GLU A 521 -8.01 9.85 -23.45
C GLU A 521 -9.24 9.64 -24.35
N LYS A 522 -10.45 9.69 -23.77
CA LYS A 522 -11.71 9.69 -24.52
C LYS A 522 -11.84 10.89 -25.44
N LEU A 523 -11.55 12.10 -24.94
CA LEU A 523 -11.58 13.32 -25.74
C LEU A 523 -10.56 13.26 -26.88
N LEU A 524 -9.33 12.79 -26.63
CA LEU A 524 -8.28 12.61 -27.64
C LEU A 524 -8.66 11.60 -28.71
N GLN A 525 -9.32 10.51 -28.32
CA GLN A 525 -9.83 9.52 -29.27
C GLN A 525 -10.96 10.10 -30.14
N MET A 526 -11.79 10.98 -29.58
CA MET A 526 -12.83 11.71 -30.31
C MET A 526 -12.23 12.73 -31.29
N VAL A 527 -11.11 13.39 -30.97
CA VAL A 527 -10.38 14.24 -31.92
C VAL A 527 -9.83 13.42 -33.09
N GLY A 528 -9.23 12.27 -32.81
CA GLY A 528 -8.71 11.38 -33.85
C GLY A 528 -9.82 10.83 -34.75
N GLN A 529 -11.02 10.60 -34.21
CA GLN A 529 -12.20 10.28 -35.01
C GLN A 529 -12.70 11.46 -35.84
N SER A 530 -12.58 12.69 -35.31
CA SER A 530 -12.95 13.92 -36.00
C SER A 530 -12.05 14.19 -37.22
N GLU A 531 -10.74 13.92 -37.10
CA GLU A 531 -9.78 13.95 -38.23
C GLU A 531 -10.22 13.02 -39.37
N LEU A 532 -10.58 11.76 -39.05
CA LEU A 532 -11.07 10.80 -40.04
C LEU A 532 -12.39 11.24 -40.70
N THR A 533 -13.27 11.90 -39.96
CA THR A 533 -14.50 12.47 -40.53
C THR A 533 -14.24 13.70 -41.39
N SER A 534 -13.23 14.52 -41.05
CA SER A 534 -12.82 15.70 -41.82
C SER A 534 -12.23 15.31 -43.19
N ASP A 535 -11.36 14.30 -43.21
CA ASP A 535 -10.79 13.76 -44.46
C ASP A 535 -11.88 13.25 -45.40
N ARG A 536 -12.87 12.55 -44.83
CA ARG A 536 -14.02 12.04 -45.57
C ARG A 536 -14.90 13.18 -46.12
N PHE A 537 -15.15 14.22 -45.32
CA PHE A 537 -15.92 15.39 -45.74
C PHE A 537 -15.24 16.14 -46.90
N THR A 538 -13.93 16.38 -46.78
CA THR A 538 -13.12 17.05 -47.82
C THR A 538 -13.15 16.28 -49.14
N SER A 539 -13.05 14.94 -49.10
CA SER A 539 -13.17 14.08 -50.28
C SER A 539 -14.58 14.13 -50.93
N VAL A 540 -15.63 14.18 -50.13
CA VAL A 540 -17.02 14.32 -50.62
C VAL A 540 -17.23 15.69 -51.30
N CYS A 541 -16.72 16.77 -50.71
CA CYS A 541 -16.80 18.11 -51.31
C CYS A 541 -16.02 18.22 -52.63
N GLN A 542 -14.82 17.62 -52.71
CA GLN A 542 -14.05 17.55 -53.96
C GLN A 542 -14.79 16.77 -55.06
N THR A 543 -15.51 15.70 -54.70
CA THR A 543 -16.34 14.94 -55.64
C THR A 543 -17.52 15.78 -56.13
N LYS A 544 -18.23 16.45 -55.22
CA LYS A 544 -19.36 17.33 -55.56
C LYS A 544 -18.94 18.52 -56.42
N LEU A 545 -17.78 19.13 -56.14
CA LEU A 545 -17.23 20.22 -56.96
C LEU A 545 -16.94 19.75 -58.39
N LYS A 546 -16.44 18.52 -58.55
CA LYS A 546 -16.21 17.89 -59.85
C LYS A 546 -17.52 17.63 -60.60
N ASP A 547 -18.54 17.13 -59.91
CA ASP A 547 -19.87 16.88 -60.48
C ASP A 547 -20.55 18.18 -60.95
N VAL A 548 -20.39 19.28 -60.19
CA VAL A 548 -20.91 20.60 -60.57
C VAL A 548 -20.10 21.24 -61.69
N SER A 549 -18.78 21.00 -61.74
CA SER A 549 -17.90 21.49 -62.81
C SER A 549 -18.06 20.74 -64.15
N ASP A 550 -18.46 19.47 -64.11
CA ASP A 550 -18.63 18.62 -65.31
C ASP A 550 -20.01 18.75 -65.99
N GLY A 551 -20.92 19.60 -65.48
CA GLY A 551 -22.13 20.04 -66.20
C GLY A 551 -23.22 18.96 -66.39
N GLY A 552 -23.41 18.07 -65.41
CA GLY A 552 -24.44 17.02 -65.45
C GLY A 552 -25.72 17.40 -64.72
N SER A 553 -26.86 17.38 -65.43
CA SER A 553 -28.21 17.60 -64.90
C SER A 553 -28.50 16.81 -63.62
N VAL A 554 -29.01 17.51 -62.60
CA VAL A 554 -29.51 16.96 -61.33
C VAL A 554 -30.73 16.08 -61.59
N SER A 555 -30.51 14.79 -61.85
CA SER A 555 -31.56 13.79 -61.71
C SER A 555 -30.95 12.42 -61.46
N ASP A 556 -31.35 11.85 -60.33
CA ASP A 556 -31.09 10.50 -59.85
C ASP A 556 -29.67 10.12 -59.39
N ARG A 557 -29.66 9.60 -58.15
CA ARG A 557 -28.55 8.99 -57.39
C ARG A 557 -27.69 10.05 -56.68
N THR A 558 -27.76 10.20 -55.35
CA THR A 558 -27.50 9.12 -54.39
C THR A 558 -28.08 9.52 -53.04
N ARG A 559 -28.99 8.70 -52.51
CA ARG A 559 -29.39 8.71 -51.09
C ARG A 559 -28.19 8.20 -50.29
N LEU A 560 -27.29 9.10 -49.88
CA LEU A 560 -26.28 8.80 -48.88
C LEU A 560 -26.97 8.77 -47.52
N VAL A 561 -27.03 7.58 -46.94
CA VAL A 561 -27.49 7.34 -45.57
C VAL A 561 -26.50 8.02 -44.63
N LEU A 562 -27.04 8.90 -43.78
CA LEU A 562 -26.38 9.60 -42.67
C LEU A 562 -25.68 8.63 -41.71
#